data_AF-A0A7I8DCR6-F1
#
_entry.id   AF-A0A7I8DCR6-F1
#
_cell.length_a   1.000
_cell.length_b   1.000
_cell.length_c   1.000
_cell.angle_alpha   90.00
_cell.angle_beta   90.00
_cell.angle_gamma   90.00
#
_symmetry.space_group_name_H-M   'P 1'
#
loop_
_entity.id
_entity.type
_entity.pdbx_description
1 polymer ?
#
loop_
_entity_poly.entity_id
_entity_poly.type
_entity_poly.pdbx_seq_one_letter_code
_entity_poly.pdbx_strand_id
1 'polypeptide(L)'
;MILPQSPCDIRDPLEAGFQKHDVAPLVSFEAPLNESILSYSANGMGISFVPEMVVSHVSLKNIVYKKIKGNPVTRTIHLFSRTKAVFDRFYSSIPNKRNDT
;
A
#
# COMPACT_ATOMS: atom_id res chain seq x y z
N MET A 1 16.20 -4.61 -2.37
CA MET A 1 14.83 -4.06 -2.46
C MET A 1 14.75 -2.77 -1.68
N ILE A 2 13.82 -1.90 -2.07
CA ILE A 2 13.56 -0.63 -1.37
C ILE A 2 12.34 -0.83 -0.50
N LEU A 3 12.42 -0.52 0.79
CA LEU A 3 11.29 -0.59 1.72
C LEU A 3 10.96 0.79 2.29
N PRO A 4 9.71 1.04 2.71
CA PRO A 4 9.41 2.17 3.57
C PRO A 4 10.19 2.08 4.90
N GLN A 5 10.64 3.21 5.41
CA GLN A 5 11.28 3.31 6.72
C GLN A 5 10.28 2.92 7.84
N SER A 6 10.74 2.15 8.82
CA SER A 6 9.93 1.76 9.99
C SER A 6 9.87 2.87 11.05
N PRO A 7 8.75 3.07 11.77
CA PRO A 7 7.46 2.37 11.65
C PRO A 7 6.65 2.83 10.44
N CYS A 8 6.09 1.86 9.69
CA CYS A 8 5.22 2.17 8.55
C CYS A 8 4.14 1.08 8.39
N ASP A 9 2.89 1.51 8.29
CA ASP A 9 1.72 0.63 8.13
C ASP A 9 1.76 -0.28 6.89
N ILE A 10 2.65 0.01 5.94
CA ILE A 10 2.88 -0.82 4.74
C ILE A 10 3.97 -1.87 5.01
N ARG A 11 4.95 -1.57 5.86
CA ARG A 11 6.10 -2.44 6.11
C ARG A 11 5.71 -3.69 6.87
N ASP A 12 4.94 -3.56 7.95
CA ASP A 12 4.62 -4.70 8.81
C ASP A 12 3.85 -5.82 8.07
N PRO A 13 2.80 -5.52 7.27
CA PRO A 13 2.14 -6.54 6.46
C PRO A 13 3.04 -7.18 5.40
N LEU A 14 4.00 -6.42 4.87
CA LEU A 14 4.99 -6.90 3.90
C LEU A 14 5.98 -7.87 4.54
N GLU A 15 6.54 -7.50 5.69
CA GLU A 15 7.44 -8.35 6.47
C GLU A 15 6.73 -9.63 6.94
N ALA A 16 5.50 -9.52 7.44
CA ALA A 16 4.69 -10.68 7.79
C ALA A 16 4.40 -11.58 6.57
N GLY A 17 4.16 -10.97 5.40
CA GLY A 17 4.02 -11.69 4.13
C GLY A 17 5.29 -12.46 3.75
N PHE A 18 6.45 -11.83 3.84
CA PHE A 18 7.74 -12.48 3.58
C PHE A 18 8.01 -13.64 4.54
N GLN A 19 7.79 -13.42 5.85
CA GLN A 19 7.95 -14.45 6.87
C GLN A 19 7.03 -15.64 6.63
N LYS A 20 5.75 -15.41 6.28
CA LYS A 20 4.79 -16.49 5.96
C LYS A 20 5.24 -17.37 4.79
N HIS A 21 6.08 -16.84 3.92
CA HIS A 21 6.59 -17.54 2.74
C HIS A 21 8.05 -17.99 2.89
N ASP A 22 8.63 -17.89 4.09
CA ASP A 22 10.04 -18.21 4.37
C ASP A 22 11.03 -17.47 3.43
N VAL A 23 10.65 -16.26 3.01
CA VAL A 23 11.48 -15.40 2.16
C VAL A 23 12.18 -14.37 3.03
N ALA A 24 13.50 -14.29 2.96
CA ALA A 24 14.27 -13.20 3.53
C ALA A 24 14.57 -12.14 2.45
N PRO A 25 13.89 -10.98 2.46
CA PRO A 25 14.16 -9.95 1.47
C PRO A 25 15.55 -9.35 1.66
N LEU A 26 16.32 -9.22 0.57
CA LEU A 26 17.54 -8.41 0.57
C LEU A 26 17.16 -6.93 0.54
N VAL A 27 17.19 -6.26 1.68
CA VAL A 27 16.90 -4.81 1.79
C VAL A 27 18.15 -4.02 1.42
N SER A 28 18.01 -3.15 0.41
CA SER A 28 19.11 -2.33 -0.12
C SER A 28 19.09 -0.93 0.48
N PHE A 29 17.89 -0.41 0.75
CA PHE A 29 17.68 0.94 1.26
C PHE A 29 16.27 1.07 1.86
N GLU A 30 16.16 1.93 2.89
CA GLU A 30 14.87 2.31 3.49
C GLU A 30 14.53 3.75 3.13
N ALA A 31 13.42 3.95 2.41
CA ALA A 31 12.96 5.24 1.96
C ALA A 31 12.07 5.92 3.03
N PRO A 32 12.32 7.19 3.37
CA PRO A 32 11.55 7.91 4.40
C PRO A 32 10.13 8.27 3.95
N LEU A 33 9.88 8.34 2.64
CA LEU A 33 8.57 8.71 2.06
C LEU A 33 8.17 7.73 0.95
N ASN A 34 6.88 7.39 0.91
CA ASN A 34 6.32 6.47 -0.10
C ASN A 34 6.47 6.99 -1.54
N GLU A 35 6.36 8.30 -1.74
CA GLU A 35 6.50 8.93 -3.06
C GLU A 35 7.93 8.76 -3.60
N SER A 36 8.94 8.77 -2.72
CA SER A 36 10.33 8.59 -3.09
C SER A 36 10.63 7.16 -3.55
N ILE A 37 9.90 6.16 -3.05
CA ILE A 37 10.08 4.74 -3.42
C ILE A 37 9.90 4.54 -4.93
N LEU A 38 8.90 5.19 -5.52
CA LEU A 38 8.65 5.10 -6.96
C LEU A 38 9.81 5.70 -7.75
N SER A 39 10.28 6.89 -7.35
CA SER A 39 11.41 7.56 -8.00
C SER A 39 12.70 6.75 -7.90
N TYR A 40 13.02 6.19 -6.72
CA TYR A 40 14.21 5.36 -6.55
C TYR A 40 14.13 4.08 -7.40
N SER A 41 12.96 3.44 -7.45
CA SER A 41 12.73 2.26 -8.29
C SER A 41 12.89 2.60 -9.78
N ALA A 42 12.32 3.72 -10.23
CA ALA A 42 12.43 4.20 -11.60
C ALA A 42 13.87 4.53 -12.01
N ASN A 43 14.72 4.96 -11.06
CA ASN A 43 16.15 5.21 -11.29
C ASN A 43 17.02 3.95 -11.14
N GLY A 44 16.42 2.76 -11.00
CA GLY A 44 17.16 1.50 -10.98
C GLY A 44 17.81 1.14 -9.64
N MET A 45 17.45 1.82 -8.54
CA MET A 45 18.01 1.52 -7.21
C MET A 45 17.46 0.22 -6.59
N GLY A 46 16.42 -0.36 -7.20
CA GLY A 46 15.87 -1.65 -6.80
C GLY A 46 14.38 -1.78 -7.11
N ILE A 47 13.80 -2.88 -6.67
CA ILE A 47 12.35 -3.12 -6.70
C ILE A 47 11.72 -2.78 -5.35
N SER A 48 10.44 -2.41 -5.38
CA SER A 48 9.64 -2.18 -4.18
C SER A 48 8.20 -2.62 -4.36
N PHE A 49 7.45 -2.57 -3.26
CA PHE A 49 6.05 -2.92 -3.16
C PHE A 49 5.25 -1.67 -2.83
N VAL A 50 4.21 -1.41 -3.61
CA VAL A 50 3.33 -0.25 -3.41
C VAL A 50 1.86 -0.69 -3.44
N PRO A 51 0.97 -0.03 -2.67
CA PRO A 51 -0.47 -0.26 -2.79
C PRO A 51 -1.00 0.01 -4.20
N GLU A 52 -2.02 -0.74 -4.63
CA GLU A 52 -2.62 -0.61 -5.96
C GLU A 52 -3.10 0.82 -6.26
N MET A 53 -3.64 1.53 -5.26
CA MET A 53 -4.07 2.93 -5.37
C MET A 53 -2.94 3.92 -5.69
N VAL A 54 -1.68 3.57 -5.38
CA VAL A 54 -0.52 4.40 -5.72
C VAL A 54 -0.24 4.28 -7.21
N VAL A 55 -0.32 3.07 -7.76
CA VAL A 55 -0.02 2.76 -9.17
C VAL A 55 -0.91 3.55 -10.13
N SER A 56 -2.20 3.75 -9.79
CA SER A 56 -3.15 4.45 -10.66
C SER A 56 -2.83 5.93 -10.91
N HIS A 57 -1.92 6.52 -10.12
CA HIS A 57 -1.56 7.94 -10.19
C HIS A 57 -0.12 8.18 -10.67
N VAL A 58 0.62 7.13 -11.03
CA VAL A 58 2.03 7.27 -11.40
C VAL A 58 2.18 7.62 -12.88
N SER A 59 2.87 8.72 -13.15
CA SER A 59 3.17 9.22 -14.51
C SER A 59 4.57 8.85 -15.02
N LEU A 60 5.37 8.14 -14.22
CA LEU A 60 6.73 7.75 -14.55
C LEU A 60 6.73 6.73 -15.70
N LYS A 61 7.37 7.08 -16.82
CA LYS A 61 7.37 6.28 -18.06
C LYS A 61 8.33 5.09 -18.05
N ASN A 62 9.27 5.06 -17.11
CA ASN A 62 10.38 4.11 -17.03
C ASN A 62 10.23 3.08 -15.89
N ILE A 63 9.01 2.86 -15.42
CA ILE A 63 8.71 1.89 -14.37
C ILE A 63 7.61 0.95 -14.84
N VAL A 64 7.73 -0.33 -14.47
CA VAL A 64 6.74 -1.36 -14.77
C VAL A 64 6.16 -1.84 -13.46
N TYR A 65 4.83 -1.88 -13.38
CA TYR A 65 4.12 -2.40 -12.22
C TYR A 65 3.47 -3.74 -12.60
N LYS A 66 3.58 -4.73 -11.72
CA LYS A 66 2.91 -6.02 -11.88
C LYS A 66 2.13 -6.34 -10.62
N LYS A 67 0.88 -6.73 -10.78
CA LYS A 67 0.08 -7.24 -9.68
C LYS A 67 0.69 -8.57 -9.20
N ILE A 68 0.85 -8.71 -7.89
CA ILE A 68 1.32 -9.96 -7.27
C ILE A 68 0.22 -11.01 -7.46
N LYS A 69 0.58 -12.16 -8.03
CA LYS A 69 -0.33 -13.28 -8.24
C LYS A 69 -0.38 -14.15 -6.98
N GLY A 70 -1.48 -14.90 -6.79
CA GLY A 70 -1.63 -15.84 -5.68
C GLY A 70 -2.17 -15.15 -4.43
N ASN A 71 -1.37 -15.07 -3.37
CA ASN A 71 -1.75 -14.51 -2.07
C ASN A 71 -1.11 -13.14 -1.85
N PRO A 72 -1.66 -12.04 -2.44
CA PRO A 72 -1.08 -10.71 -2.28
C PRO A 72 -1.18 -10.22 -0.84
N VAL A 73 -0.22 -9.39 -0.43
CA VAL A 73 -0.29 -8.65 0.84
C VAL A 73 -1.40 -7.61 0.73
N THR A 74 -2.39 -7.69 1.64
CA THR A 74 -3.53 -6.77 1.70
C THR A 74 -3.47 -5.92 2.96
N ARG A 75 -4.18 -4.79 2.94
CA ARG A 75 -4.36 -3.92 4.11
C ARG A 75 -5.80 -3.47 4.22
N THR A 76 -6.27 -3.30 5.45
CA THR A 76 -7.60 -2.76 5.74
C THR A 76 -7.49 -1.26 5.98
N ILE A 77 -8.35 -0.46 5.34
CA ILE A 77 -8.48 0.95 5.64
C ILE A 77 -9.62 1.11 6.64
N HIS A 78 -9.33 1.64 7.82
CA HIS A 78 -10.31 1.90 8.85
C HIS A 78 -10.72 3.38 8.84
N LEU A 79 -12.02 3.64 8.92
CA LEU A 79 -12.51 4.96 9.32
C LEU A 79 -12.42 5.05 10.85
N PHE A 80 -11.67 6.03 11.36
CA PHE A 80 -11.60 6.31 12.79
C PHE A 80 -12.21 7.68 13.08
N SER A 81 -12.97 7.77 14.18
CA SER A 81 -13.58 9.04 14.60
C SER A 81 -13.64 9.12 16.12
N ARG A 82 -13.68 10.35 16.65
CA ARG A 82 -13.65 10.62 18.09
C ARG A 82 -14.89 10.09 18.84
N THR A 83 -16.05 10.05 18.20
CA THR A 83 -17.30 9.60 18.84
C THR A 83 -18.17 8.81 17.88
N LYS A 84 -18.99 7.91 18.41
CA LYS A 84 -19.98 7.15 17.64
C LYS A 84 -20.92 8.06 16.84
N ALA A 85 -21.33 9.19 17.41
CA ALA A 85 -22.22 10.13 16.73
C ALA A 85 -21.63 10.70 15.42
N VAL A 86 -20.31 10.96 15.38
CA VAL A 86 -19.64 11.41 14.15
C VAL A 86 -19.62 10.29 13.11
N PHE A 87 -19.36 9.06 13.55
CA PHE A 87 -19.41 7.87 12.70
C PHE A 87 -20.81 7.67 12.10
N ASP A 88 -21.86 7.66 12.93
CA ASP A 88 -23.24 7.47 12.49
C ASP A 88 -23.68 8.56 11.50
N ARG A 89 -23.27 9.81 11.72
CA ARG A 89 -23.55 10.92 10.82
C ARG A 89 -22.86 10.75 9.46
N PHE A 90 -21.61 10.31 9.45
CA PHE A 90 -20.90 10.01 8.20
C PHE A 90 -21.64 8.93 7.40
N TYR A 91 -21.97 7.79 8.00
CA TYR A 91 -22.67 6.70 7.29
C TYR A 91 -24.08 7.08 6.85
N SER A 92 -24.79 7.90 7.64
CA SER A 92 -26.12 8.40 7.26
C SER A 92 -26.07 9.36 6.07
N SER A 93 -24.90 9.96 5.77
CA SER A 93 -24.71 10.87 4.63
C SER A 93 -24.29 10.17 3.33
N ILE A 94 -23.90 8.88 3.40
CA ILE A 94 -23.54 8.12 2.20
C ILE A 94 -24.82 7.69 1.49
N PRO A 95 -25.06 8.12 0.23
CA PRO A 95 -26.23 7.69 -0.50
C PRO A 95 -26.19 6.17 -0.69
N ASN A 96 -27.28 5.51 -0.31
CA ASN A 96 -27.43 4.07 -0.47
C ASN A 96 -27.55 3.76 -1.96
N LYS A 97 -26.43 3.45 -2.64
CA LYS A 97 -26.47 2.89 -3.98
C LYS A 97 -27.06 1.49 -3.86
N ARG A 98 -28.40 1.40 -3.97
CA ARG A 98 -29.08 0.14 -4.25
C ARG A 98 -28.49 -0.42 -5.54
N ASN A 99 -28.15 -1.70 -5.52
CA ASN A 99 -27.77 -2.46 -6.70
C ASN A 99 -28.96 -2.46 -7.67
N ASP A 100 -28.86 -1.72 -8.76
CA ASP A 100 -29.67 -1.97 -9.95
C ASP A 100 -29.05 -3.18 -10.66
N THR A 101 -29.54 -4.37 -10.31
CA THR A 101 -29.49 -5.59 -11.14
C THR A 101 -30.90 -6.06 -11.35
#